data_AF-A0A969EA77-F1
#
_entry.id   AF-A0A969EA77-F1
#
_cell.length_a   1.000
_cell.length_b   1.000
_cell.length_c   1.000
_cell.angle_alpha   90.00
_cell.angle_beta   90.00
_cell.angle_gamma   90.00
#
_symmetry.space_group_name_H-M   'P 1'
#
loop_
_entity.id
_entity.type
_entity.pdbx_description
1 polymer ?
#
loop_
_entity_poly.entity_id
_entity_poly.type
_entity_poly.pdbx_seq_one_letter_code
_entity_poly.pdbx_strand_id
1 'polypeptide(L)' 'MSHTASAISNNYLPEEHDLFWSDLKDVISTNSGFQRWALERGLDASAQGSTLDVLVRSYLKQTLETLAY' A
#
# COMPACT_ATOMS: atom_id res chain seq x y z
N MET A 1 -23.31 -19.57 23.63
CA MET A 1 -22.05 -20.34 23.78
C MET A 1 -21.47 -20.54 22.40
N SER A 2 -20.19 -20.21 22.26
CA SER A 2 -19.24 -20.63 21.21
C SER A 2 -19.19 -19.84 19.89
N HIS A 3 -17.98 -19.30 19.67
CA HIS A 3 -17.42 -18.50 18.59
C HIS A 3 -17.11 -19.32 17.32
N THR A 4 -17.15 -18.71 16.13
CA THR A 4 -16.21 -19.01 15.02
C THR A 4 -16.06 -17.82 14.06
N ALA A 5 -14.82 -17.34 13.93
CA ALA A 5 -14.18 -16.57 12.84
C ALA A 5 -15.02 -15.55 12.04
N SER A 6 -14.81 -14.25 12.30
CA SER A 6 -15.08 -13.19 11.31
C SER A 6 -14.10 -13.33 10.14
N ALA A 7 -14.52 -14.06 9.10
CA ALA A 7 -13.97 -13.84 7.77
C ALA A 7 -14.26 -12.38 7.40
N ILE A 8 -13.21 -11.61 7.12
CA ILE A 8 -13.33 -10.27 6.57
C ILE A 8 -14.07 -10.44 5.24
N SER A 9 -15.36 -10.06 5.20
CA SER A 9 -16.16 -10.09 3.98
C SER A 9 -15.55 -9.15 2.96
N ASN A 10 -14.69 -9.69 2.07
CA ASN A 10 -14.26 -9.01 0.86
C ASN A 10 -15.45 -8.93 -0.10
N ASN A 11 -16.29 -7.91 0.08
CA ASN A 11 -17.41 -7.63 -0.80
C ASN A 11 -17.10 -6.54 -1.84
N TYR A 12 -15.82 -6.30 -2.12
CA TYR A 12 -15.39 -5.36 -3.17
C TYR A 12 -15.55 -6.02 -4.53
N LEU A 13 -16.31 -5.38 -5.42
CA LEU A 13 -16.28 -5.77 -6.83
C LEU A 13 -14.85 -5.61 -7.37
N PRO A 14 -14.41 -6.45 -8.32
CA PRO A 14 -13.05 -6.37 -8.88
C PRO A 14 -12.68 -4.97 -9.38
N GLU A 15 -13.64 -4.26 -9.97
CA GLU A 15 -13.47 -2.89 -10.46
C GLU A 15 -13.24 -1.88 -9.33
N GLU A 16 -13.95 -2.02 -8.21
CA GLU A 16 -13.79 -1.15 -7.04
C GLU A 16 -12.45 -1.36 -6.35
N HIS A 17 -11.96 -2.61 -6.33
CA HIS A 17 -10.66 -2.94 -5.76
C HIS A 17 -9.52 -2.29 -6.57
N ASP A 18 -9.60 -2.31 -7.90
CA ASP A 18 -8.58 -1.72 -8.77
C ASP A 18 -8.59 -0.18 -8.72
N LEU A 19 -9.77 0.43 -8.62
CA LEU A 19 -9.91 1.87 -8.39
C LEU A 19 -9.34 2.27 -7.02
N PHE A 20 -9.75 1.58 -5.96
CA PHE A 20 -9.25 1.82 -4.61
C PHE A 20 -7.73 1.68 -4.53
N TRP A 21 -7.17 0.65 -5.16
CA TRP A 21 -5.72 0.46 -5.18
C TRP A 21 -5.00 1.55 -5.97
N SER A 22 -5.60 2.04 -7.07
CA SER A 22 -5.05 3.15 -7.84
C SER A 22 -5.03 4.45 -7.04
N ASP A 23 -6.14 4.80 -6.39
CA ASP A 23 -6.24 5.99 -5.54
C ASP A 23 -5.27 5.91 -4.35
N LEU A 24 -5.18 4.75 -3.71
CA LEU A 24 -4.26 4.54 -2.58
C LEU A 24 -2.79 4.76 -2.99
N LYS A 25 -2.39 4.26 -4.17
CA LYS A 25 -1.04 4.46 -4.69
C LYS A 25 -0.75 5.94 -4.91
N ASP A 26 -1.69 6.68 -5.48
CA ASP A 26 -1.53 8.12 -5.75
C ASP A 26 -1.30 8.90 -4.44
N VAL A 27 -2.16 8.67 -3.44
CA VAL A 27 -2.06 9.30 -2.12
C VAL A 27 -0.75 8.95 -1.40
N ILE A 28 -0.29 7.70 -1.51
CA ILE A 28 0.98 7.29 -0.90
C ILE A 28 2.17 7.91 -1.65
N SER A 29 2.14 7.92 -2.98
CA SER A 29 3.23 8.45 -3.81
C SER A 29 3.48 9.94 -3.58
N THR A 30 2.43 10.69 -3.23
CA THR A 30 2.49 12.12 -2.94
C THR A 30 2.84 12.42 -1.48
N ASN A 31 2.89 11.40 -0.62
CA ASN A 31 3.21 11.58 0.80
C ASN A 31 4.72 11.78 1.00
N SER A 32 5.08 12.82 1.77
CA SER A 32 6.47 13.13 2.14
C SER A 32 7.25 11.96 2.77
N GLY A 33 6.57 11.09 3.53
CA GLY A 33 7.20 9.91 4.14
C GLY A 33 7.65 8.89 3.10
N PHE A 34 6.80 8.62 2.10
CA PHE A 34 7.12 7.72 1.00
C PHE A 34 8.23 8.30 0.11
N GLN A 35 8.12 9.58 -0.26
CA GLN A 35 9.12 10.26 -1.10
C GLN A 35 10.50 10.23 -0.46
N ARG A 36 10.57 10.55 0.83
CA ARG A 36 11.82 10.49 1.59
C ARG A 36 12.34 9.06 1.70
N TRP A 37 11.48 8.09 2.02
CA TRP A 37 11.85 6.67 2.08
C TRP A 37 12.43 6.14 0.77
N ALA A 38 11.86 6.54 -0.37
CA ALA A 38 12.36 6.18 -1.69
C ALA A 38 13.72 6.84 -1.97
N LEU A 39 13.86 8.14 -1.69
CA LEU A 39 15.11 8.89 -1.86
C LEU A 39 16.26 8.34 -1.00
N GLU A 40 16.00 8.03 0.27
CA GLU A 40 16.99 7.43 1.19
C GLU A 40 17.52 6.08 0.69
N ARG A 41 16.79 5.41 -0.21
CA ARG A 41 17.13 4.13 -0.83
C ARG A 41 17.65 4.26 -2.26
N GLY A 42 17.75 5.48 -2.79
CA GLY A 42 18.14 5.73 -4.19
C GLY A 42 17.10 5.25 -5.21
N LEU A 43 15.83 5.15 -4.81
CA LEU A 43 14.71 4.75 -5.64
C LEU A 43 14.03 5.99 -6.23
N ASP A 44 13.45 5.85 -7.42
CA ASP A 44 12.68 6.92 -8.05
C ASP A 44 11.27 7.00 -7.42
N ALA A 45 11.07 8.01 -6.58
CA ALA A 45 9.79 8.28 -5.94
C ALA A 45 8.69 8.71 -6.93
N SER A 46 9.07 9.14 -8.14
CA SER A 46 8.15 9.58 -9.20
C SER A 46 7.90 8.47 -10.24
N ALA A 47 8.37 7.25 -9.97
CA ALA A 47 8.11 6.09 -10.82
C ALA A 47 6.60 5.86 -10.98
N GLN A 48 6.19 5.39 -12.15
CA GLN A 48 4.79 5.17 -12.50
C GLN A 48 4.50 3.73 -12.92
N GLY A 49 3.22 3.38 -12.97
CA GLY A 49 2.77 2.04 -13.37
C GLY A 49 3.28 0.95 -12.44
N SER A 50 3.72 -0.19 -13.00
CA SER A 50 4.10 -1.37 -12.21
C SER A 50 5.27 -1.12 -11.24
N THR A 51 6.15 -0.17 -11.52
CA THR A 51 7.23 0.19 -10.60
C THR A 51 6.67 0.89 -9.36
N LEU A 52 5.69 1.79 -9.53
CA LEU A 52 5.01 2.44 -8.42
C LEU A 52 4.31 1.41 -7.52
N ASP A 53 3.65 0.43 -8.13
CA ASP A 53 3.01 -0.68 -7.40
C ASP A 53 3.98 -1.43 -6.49
N VAL A 54 5.17 -1.77 -6.99
CA VAL A 54 6.19 -2.47 -6.21
C VAL A 54 6.68 -1.58 -5.06
N LEU A 55 6.98 -0.31 -5.34
CA LEU A 55 7.50 0.62 -4.33
C LEU A 55 6.48 0.88 -3.22
N VAL A 56 5.22 1.13 -3.56
CA VAL A 56 4.14 1.36 -2.58
C VAL A 56 3.93 0.12 -1.71
N ARG A 57 3.95 -1.08 -2.30
CA ARG A 57 3.85 -2.34 -1.52
C ARG A 57 5.03 -2.53 -0.58
N SER A 58 6.25 -2.26 -1.04
CA SER A 58 7.46 -2.37 -0.22
C SER A 58 7.46 -1.37 0.94
N TYR A 59 7.02 -0.13 0.69
CA TYR A 59 6.85 0.89 1.72
C TYR A 59 5.83 0.47 2.77
N LEU A 60 4.61 0.12 2.35
CA LEU A 60 3.54 -0.32 3.26
C LEU A 60 3.96 -1.53 4.08
N LYS A 61 4.59 -2.53 3.46
CA LYS A 61 5.10 -3.71 4.17
C LYS A 61 6.06 -3.29 5.27
N GLN A 62 7.06 -2.46 4.96
CA GLN A 62 8.02 -2.02 5.96
C GLN A 62 7.39 -1.19 7.08
N THR A 63 6.47 -0.27 6.75
CA THR A 63 5.77 0.54 7.75
C THR A 63 4.97 -0.35 8.70
N LEU A 64 4.28 -1.37 8.19
CA LEU A 64 3.53 -2.33 8.99
C LEU A 64 4.46 -3.20 9.85
N GLU A 65 5.59 -3.66 9.31
CA GLU A 65 6.61 -4.41 10.07
C GLU A 65 7.20 -3.58 11.22
N THR A 66 7.35 -2.27 11.04
CA THR A 66 7.87 -1.35 12.06
C THR A 66 6.85 -1.09 13.18
N LEU A 67 5.55 -1.12 12.88
CA LEU A 67 4.46 -0.93 13.85
C LEU A 67 4.05 -2.22 14.58
N ALA A 68 4.48 -3.38 14.09
CA ALA A 68 4.16 -4.68 14.70
C ALA A 68 5.08 -5.07 15.88
N TYR A 69 5.99 -4.17 16.27
CA TYR A 69 6.96 -4.33 17.35
C TYR A 69 6.60 -3.44 18.54
#